data_AF-A0A527D6P0-F1
#
_entry.id   AF-A0A527D6P0-F1
#
_cell.length_a   1.000
_cell.length_b   1.000
_cell.length_c   1.000
_cell.angle_alpha   90.00
_cell.angle_beta   90.00
_cell.angle_gamma   90.00
#
_symmetry.space_group_name_H-M   'P 1'
#
loop_
_entity.id
_entity.type
_entity.pdbx_description
1 polymer ?
#
loop_
_entity_poly.entity_id
_entity_poly.type
_entity_poly.pdbx_seq_one_letter_code
_entity_poly.pdbx_strand_id
1 'polypeptide(L)' 'MARVISVEAERFPVAGTFTISRGSKTEAEVISCTISEGGHAGRGECVPYK' A
#
# COMPACT_ATOMS: atom_id res chain seq x y z
N MET A 1 3.81 -12.27 -23.85
CA MET A 1 4.54 -11.98 -22.61
C MET A 1 3.73 -12.52 -21.44
N ALA A 2 4.37 -12.99 -20.38
CA ALA A 2 3.66 -13.44 -19.17
C ALA A 2 3.09 -12.24 -18.39
N ARG A 3 1.97 -12.43 -17.71
CA ARG A 3 1.45 -11.47 -16.72
C ARG A 3 2.41 -11.45 -15.52
N VAL A 4 2.85 -10.25 -15.13
CA VAL A 4 3.76 -10.04 -13.99
C VAL A 4 2.99 -9.39 -12.84
N ILE A 5 3.24 -9.86 -11.62
CA ILE A 5 2.78 -9.23 -10.39
C ILE A 5 3.97 -8.72 -9.60
N SER A 6 3.93 -7.45 -9.21
CA SER A 6 4.91 -6.79 -8.34
C SER A 6 4.19 -6.32 -7.08
N VAL A 7 4.81 -6.54 -5.92
CA VAL A 7 4.25 -6.16 -4.62
C VAL A 7 5.29 -5.36 -3.85
N GLU A 8 4.90 -4.19 -3.39
CA GLU A 8 5.75 -3.25 -2.65
C GLU A 8 5.11 -2.91 -1.31
N ALA A 9 5.92 -2.89 -0.26
CA ALA A 9 5.52 -2.40 1.06
C ALA A 9 6.04 -0.98 1.21
N GLU A 10 5.14 -0.02 1.39
CA GLU A 10 5.46 1.40 1.43
C GLU A 10 5.00 2.00 2.78
N ARG A 11 5.72 3.02 3.24
CA ARG A 11 5.42 3.73 4.48
C ARG A 11 5.36 5.22 4.22
N PHE A 12 4.26 5.83 4.61
CA PHE A 12 4.03 7.26 4.44
C PHE A 12 3.85 7.93 5.80
N PRO A 13 4.53 9.04 6.08
CA PRO A 13 4.33 9.77 7.32
C PRO A 13 2.92 10.36 7.36
N VAL A 14 2.26 10.22 8.50
CA VAL A 14 1.02 10.94 8.80
C VAL A 14 1.38 12.39 9.12
N ALA A 15 0.56 13.34 8.67
CA ALA A 15 0.67 14.73 9.10
C ALA A 15 0.33 14.84 10.60
N GLY A 16 1.34 14.66 11.46
CA GLY A 16 1.18 14.61 12.91
C GLY A 16 0.94 13.20 13.42
N THR A 17 -0.16 12.99 14.15
CA THR A 17 -0.52 11.69 14.74
C THR A 17 -1.99 11.40 14.48
N PHE A 18 -2.29 10.23 13.94
CA PHE A 18 -3.65 9.74 13.73
C PHE A 18 -4.06 8.85 14.91
N THR A 19 -5.04 9.27 15.70
CA THR A 19 -5.45 8.57 16.93
C THR A 19 -6.91 8.14 16.86
N ILE A 20 -7.16 6.88 17.25
CA ILE A 20 -8.48 6.34 17.52
C ILE A 20 -8.50 5.75 18.94
N SER A 21 -9.66 5.32 19.44
CA SER A 21 -9.79 4.74 20.79
C SER A 21 -8.86 3.55 21.07
N ARG A 22 -8.43 2.84 20.02
CA ARG A 22 -7.54 1.66 20.11
C ARG A 22 -6.04 1.99 20.04
N GLY A 23 -5.67 3.26 19.83
CA GLY A 23 -4.27 3.67 19.74
C GLY A 23 -4.00 4.75 18.71
N SER A 24 -2.73 5.07 18.55
CA SER A 24 -2.25 6.13 17.66
C SER A 24 -1.23 5.59 16.65
N LYS A 25 -1.21 6.15 15.45
CA LYS A 25 -0.21 5.88 14.40
C LYS A 25 0.39 7.18 13.87
N THR A 26 1.68 7.14 13.58
CA THR A 26 2.43 8.23 12.93
C THR A 26 2.78 7.92 11.48
N GLU A 27 2.53 6.69 11.03
CA GLU A 27 2.77 6.23 9.66
C GLU A 27 1.57 5.44 9.14
N ALA A 28 1.30 5.58 7.84
CA ALA A 28 0.44 4.70 7.08
C ALA A 28 1.32 3.66 6.38
N GLU A 29 1.16 2.39 6.75
CA GLU A 29 1.81 1.25 6.08
C GLU A 29 0.84 0.67 5.07
N VAL A 30 1.24 0.64 3.80
CA VAL A 30 0.42 0.15 2.69
C VAL A 30 1.15 -0.93 1.92
N ILE A 31 0.38 -1.81 1.29
CA ILE A 31 0.88 -2.73 0.28
C ILE A 31 0.31 -2.30 -1.06
N SER A 32 1.18 -1.98 -2.00
CA SER A 32 0.81 -1.71 -3.38
C SER A 32 1.09 -2.93 -4.25
N CYS A 33 0.15 -3.24 -5.15
CA CYS A 33 0.23 -4.34 -6.09
C CYS A 33 0.08 -3.79 -7.50
N THR A 34 1.06 -4.08 -8.35
CA THR A 34 1.02 -3.74 -9.77
C THR A 34 0.96 -5.02 -10.58
N ILE A 35 -0.03 -5.13 -11.47
CA ILE A 35 -0.14 -6.21 -12.45
C ILE A 35 0.13 -5.63 -13.83
N SER A 36 1.11 -6.20 -14.54
CA SER A 36 1.49 -5.76 -15.88
C SER A 36 1.32 -6.88 -16.91
N GLU A 37 0.70 -6.55 -18.04
CA GLU A 37 0.45 -7.49 -19.14
C GLU A 37 0.26 -6.73 -20.45
N GLY A 38 0.95 -7.14 -21.51
CA GLY A 38 0.76 -6.59 -22.85
C GLY A 38 1.04 -5.08 -22.98
N GLY A 39 1.92 -4.51 -22.14
CA GLY A 39 2.21 -3.07 -22.12
C GLY A 39 1.22 -2.23 -21.28
N HIS A 40 0.17 -2.86 -20.74
CA HIS A 40 -0.73 -2.23 -19.77
C HIS A 40 -0.30 -2.53 -18.34
N ALA A 41 -0.63 -1.62 -17.42
CA ALA A 41 -0.42 -1.81 -15.99
C ALA A 41 -1.64 -1.36 -15.19
N GLY A 42 -2.05 -2.16 -14.22
CA GLY A 42 -3.06 -1.82 -13.22
C GLY A 42 -2.43 -1.81 -11.83
N ARG A 43 -2.73 -0.79 -11.01
CA ARG A 43 -2.27 -0.67 -9.63
C ARG A 43 -3.46 -0.77 -8.68
N GLY A 44 -3.30 -1.53 -7.60
CA GLY A 44 -4.19 -1.57 -6.45
C GLY A 44 -3.41 -1.41 -5.16
N GLU A 45 -4.08 -0.97 -4.09
CA GLU A 45 -3.45 -0.74 -2.79
C GLU A 45 -4.36 -1.22 -1.67
N CYS A 46 -3.77 -1.74 -0.59
CA CYS A 46 -4.49 -2.04 0.64
C CYS A 46 -3.71 -1.56 1.87
N VAL A 47 -4.43 -1.39 2.98
CA VAL A 47 -3.87 -1.02 4.28
C VAL A 47 -4.01 -2.21 5.23
N PRO A 48 -2.91 -2.92 5.58
CA PRO A 48 -2.99 -4.00 6.54
C PRO A 48 -3.40 -3.50 7.93
N TYR A 49 -4.33 -4.22 8.55
CA TYR A 49 -4.62 -4.04 9.98
C TYR A 49 -3.69 -4.96 10.78
N LYS A 50 -2.98 -4.38 11.75
CA LYS A 50 -2.08 -5.08 12.68
C LYS A 50 -2.78 -5.29 14.01
#